data_AF-A0A7D5MNU8-F1
#
_entry.id   AF-A0A7D5MNU8-F1
#
_cell.length_a   1.000
_cell.length_b   1.000
_cell.length_c   1.000
_cell.angle_alpha   90.00
_cell.angle_beta   90.00
_cell.angle_gamma   90.00
#
_symmetry.space_group_name_H-M   'P 1'
#
loop_
_entity.id
_entity.type
_entity.pdbx_description
1 polymer ?
#
loop_
_entity_poly.entity_id
_entity_poly.type
_entity_poly.pdbx_seq_one_letter_code
_entity_poly.pdbx_strand_id
1 'polypeptide(L)'
;MHWLRLHKIKAPAFFCRFVPNPYQYPPGSLRLVKRNNLVLQVDVSDYMGHLLFFGFEDVAQNNLFNLCKPGYNVIDVGTNIGWTVLNFGRLVQTGSVIGFEPDPFNHQVCKKISH
;
A
#
# COMPACT_ATOMS: atom_id res chain seq x y z
N MET A 1 0.36 -25.31 16.72
CA MET A 1 -0.22 -24.03 16.27
C MET A 1 0.80 -22.93 16.51
N HIS A 2 1.55 -22.54 15.48
CA HIS A 2 2.64 -21.57 15.64
C HIS A 2 2.79 -20.73 14.38
N TRP A 3 1.92 -19.73 14.20
CA TRP A 3 2.02 -18.76 13.12
C TRP A 3 1.51 -17.40 13.59
N LEU A 4 2.41 -16.58 14.13
CA LEU A 4 2.29 -15.11 14.18
C LEU A 4 3.71 -14.54 14.14
N ARG A 5 4.35 -14.65 12.97
CA ARG A 5 5.59 -13.93 12.68
C ARG A 5 5.18 -12.48 12.44
N LEU A 6 5.33 -11.63 13.46
CA LEU A 6 5.11 -10.19 13.33
C LEU A 6 6.06 -9.67 12.25
N HIS A 7 5.49 -9.21 11.15
CA HIS A 7 6.22 -8.57 10.07
C HIS A 7 6.81 -7.28 10.61
N LYS A 8 8.14 -7.14 10.55
CA LYS A 8 8.84 -5.97 11.07
C LYS A 8 8.53 -4.78 10.18
N ILE A 9 7.71 -3.87 10.69
CA ILE A 9 7.51 -2.57 10.07
C ILE A 9 8.74 -1.72 10.38
N LYS A 10 9.46 -1.25 9.35
CA LYS A 10 10.58 -0.32 9.52
C LYS A 10 10.06 1.12 9.42
N ALA A 11 10.20 1.86 10.51
CA ALA A 11 10.18 3.31 10.57
C ALA A 11 11.20 3.71 11.66
N PRO A 12 11.74 4.95 11.71
CA PRO A 12 12.73 5.31 12.73
C PRO A 12 12.11 5.16 14.11
N ALA A 13 12.51 4.08 14.82
CA ALA A 13 11.77 3.43 15.90
C ALA A 13 11.32 4.33 17.08
N PHE A 14 11.88 5.52 17.20
CA PHE A 14 11.52 6.49 18.23
C PHE A 14 10.28 7.33 17.87
N PHE A 15 10.23 7.90 16.66
CA PHE A 15 9.18 8.85 16.29
C PHE A 15 7.83 8.18 16.00
N CYS A 16 7.86 6.91 15.62
CA CYS A 16 6.66 6.11 15.34
C CYS A 16 5.70 6.04 16.53
N ARG A 17 6.22 6.13 17.75
CA ARG A 17 5.43 6.05 18.99
C ARG A 17 4.59 7.30 19.23
N PHE A 18 4.92 8.41 18.55
CA PHE A 18 4.16 9.67 18.59
C PHE A 18 3.15 9.80 17.45
N VAL A 19 3.11 8.83 16.54
CA VAL A 19 2.09 8.79 15.49
C VAL A 19 0.75 8.45 16.15
N PRO A 20 -0.30 9.27 15.98
CA PRO A 20 -1.63 8.95 16.48
C PRO A 20 -2.14 7.63 15.88
N ASN A 21 -3.04 6.93 16.54
CA ASN A 21 -3.67 5.76 15.95
C ASN A 21 -4.69 6.17 14.88
N PRO A 22 -4.97 5.30 13.89
CA PRO A 22 -5.95 5.59 12.83
C PRO A 22 -7.33 6.02 13.37
N TYR A 23 -7.82 5.36 14.42
CA TYR A 23 -9.12 5.66 15.03
C TYR A 23 -9.22 7.02 15.72
N GLN A 24 -8.10 7.74 15.88
CA GLN A 24 -8.09 9.11 16.41
C GLN A 24 -8.39 10.16 15.32
N TYR A 25 -8.45 9.75 14.05
CA TYR A 25 -8.86 10.58 12.94
C TYR A 25 -10.33 10.34 12.59
N PRO A 26 -11.11 11.38 12.30
CA PRO A 26 -12.46 11.21 11.76
C PRO A 26 -12.45 10.45 10.43
N PRO A 27 -13.44 9.58 10.15
CA PRO A 27 -13.63 8.97 8.83
C PRO A 27 -13.64 10.01 7.70
N GLY A 28 -12.99 9.70 6.58
CA GLY A 28 -12.83 10.62 5.45
C GLY A 28 -11.70 11.64 5.64
N SER A 29 -10.75 11.39 6.54
CA SER A 29 -9.56 12.24 6.74
C SER A 29 -8.56 12.06 5.60
N LEU A 30 -8.90 12.56 4.42
CA LEU A 30 -8.10 12.36 3.20
C LEU A 30 -6.77 13.12 3.25
N ARG A 31 -5.68 12.46 2.84
CA ARG A 31 -4.33 13.02 2.70
C ARG A 31 -3.70 12.55 1.38
N LEU A 32 -2.83 13.38 0.82
CA LEU A 32 -2.01 13.00 -0.32
C LEU A 32 -0.70 12.39 0.18
N VAL A 33 -0.32 11.26 -0.42
CA VAL A 33 0.94 10.56 -0.16
C VAL A 33 1.71 10.47 -1.46
N LYS A 34 2.97 10.91 -1.43
CA LYS A 34 3.90 10.78 -2.56
C LYS A 34 5.02 9.80 -2.19
N ARG A 35 5.03 8.63 -2.83
CA ARG A 35 6.01 7.56 -2.56
C ARG A 35 6.30 6.79 -3.83
N ASN A 36 7.56 6.41 -4.06
CA ASN A 36 7.97 5.67 -5.26
C ASN A 36 7.48 6.32 -6.57
N ASN A 37 7.49 7.64 -6.66
CA ASN A 37 6.90 8.42 -7.77
C ASN A 37 5.41 8.16 -8.05
N LEU A 38 4.70 7.52 -7.14
CA LEU A 38 3.25 7.41 -7.13
C LEU A 38 2.68 8.52 -6.24
N VAL A 39 1.51 9.02 -6.62
CA VAL A 39 0.70 9.93 -5.80
C VAL A 39 -0.63 9.26 -5.52
N LEU A 40 -0.96 9.09 -4.24
CA LEU A 40 -2.18 8.45 -3.78
C LEU A 40 -2.92 9.38 -2.83
N GLN A 41 -4.24 9.45 -2.97
CA GLN A 41 -5.10 10.01 -1.94
C GLN A 41 -5.56 8.87 -1.03
N VAL A 42 -5.25 8.98 0.26
CA VAL A 42 -5.56 7.94 1.26
C VAL A 42 -6.34 8.55 2.41
N ASP A 43 -7.24 7.77 3.02
CA ASP A 43 -7.87 8.14 4.28
C ASP A 43 -6.96 7.70 5.44
N VAL A 44 -6.51 8.65 6.27
CA VAL A 44 -5.63 8.30 7.41
C VAL A 44 -6.39 7.74 8.61
N SER A 45 -7.72 7.72 8.56
CA SER A 45 -8.53 6.96 9.53
C SER A 45 -8.62 5.47 9.17
N ASP A 46 -8.34 5.11 7.91
CA ASP A 46 -8.17 3.73 7.47
C ASP A 46 -6.78 3.20 7.84
N TYR A 47 -6.69 1.93 8.21
CA TYR A 47 -5.43 1.32 8.65
C TYR A 47 -4.35 1.35 7.55
N MET A 48 -4.69 0.97 6.32
CA MET A 48 -3.71 0.94 5.23
C MET A 48 -3.32 2.35 4.78
N GLY A 49 -4.30 3.26 4.67
CA GLY A 49 -4.05 4.66 4.37
C GLY A 49 -3.16 5.34 5.42
N HIS A 50 -3.39 5.06 6.70
CA HIS A 50 -2.57 5.53 7.81
C HIS A 50 -1.12 5.05 7.73
N LEU A 51 -0.91 3.75 7.47
CA LEU A 51 0.42 3.18 7.32
C LEU A 51 1.19 3.84 6.17
N LEU A 52 0.54 4.04 5.02
CA LEU A 52 1.13 4.71 3.86
C LEU A 52 1.48 6.17 4.14
N PHE A 53 0.60 6.90 4.83
CA PHE A 53 0.80 8.33 5.13
C PHE A 53 1.97 8.58 6.07
N PHE A 54 2.04 7.86 7.19
CA PHE A 54 3.15 7.99 8.16
C PHE A 54 4.41 7.26 7.74
N GLY A 55 4.28 6.47 6.70
CA GLY A 55 5.40 5.97 5.97
C GLY A 55 6.03 4.71 6.54
N PHE A 56 5.21 3.93 7.22
CA PHE A 56 5.52 2.60 7.70
C PHE A 56 5.81 1.67 6.51
N GLU A 57 6.92 0.94 6.57
CA GLU A 57 7.32 0.00 5.52
C GLU A 57 7.26 -1.44 6.00
N ASP A 58 6.71 -2.35 5.20
CA ASP A 58 6.77 -3.79 5.45
C ASP A 58 7.96 -4.42 4.70
N VAL A 59 8.86 -5.06 5.44
CA VAL A 59 10.02 -5.76 4.88
C VAL A 59 9.59 -6.90 3.94
N ALA A 60 8.50 -7.60 4.22
CA ALA A 60 8.06 -8.68 3.31
C ALA A 60 7.54 -8.12 1.99
N GLN A 61 6.79 -7.02 2.03
CA GLN A 61 6.34 -6.34 0.83
C GLN A 61 7.53 -5.82 0.00
N ASN A 62 8.53 -5.22 0.64
CA ASN A 62 9.75 -4.77 -0.03
C ASN A 62 10.51 -5.95 -0.66
N ASN A 63 10.61 -7.08 0.04
CA ASN A 63 11.23 -8.29 -0.50
C ASN A 63 10.45 -8.82 -1.72
N LEU A 64 9.13 -8.80 -1.67
CA LEU A 64 8.28 -9.20 -2.78
C LEU A 64 8.49 -8.30 -4.01
N PHE A 65 8.56 -6.99 -3.83
CA PHE A 65 8.87 -6.06 -4.92
C PHE A 65 10.23 -6.32 -5.56
N ASN A 66 11.24 -6.68 -4.77
CA ASN A 66 12.58 -7.00 -5.27
C ASN A 66 12.64 -8.29 -6.11
N LEU A 67 11.64 -9.16 -6.03
CA LEU A 67 11.55 -10.37 -6.87
C LEU A 67 11.01 -10.06 -8.28
N CYS A 68 10.33 -8.92 -8.46
CA CYS A 68 9.75 -8.54 -9.73
C CYS A 68 10.82 -8.12 -10.73
N LYS A 69 10.69 -8.58 -11.99
CA LYS A 69 11.58 -8.21 -13.09
C LYS A 69 10.78 -7.64 -14.27
N PRO A 70 11.42 -6.87 -15.16
CA PRO A 70 10.81 -6.46 -16.41
C PRO A 70 10.27 -7.67 -17.20
N GLY A 71 9.06 -7.55 -17.74
CA GLY A 71 8.40 -8.58 -18.54
C GLY A 71 7.59 -9.61 -17.75
N TYR A 72 7.53 -9.51 -16.41
CA TYR A 72 6.69 -10.42 -15.60
C TYR A 72 5.20 -10.11 -15.75
N ASN A 73 4.36 -11.13 -15.62
CA ASN A 73 2.91 -10.96 -15.47
C ASN A 73 2.55 -11.12 -14.00
N VAL A 74 1.93 -10.09 -13.42
CA VAL A 74 1.59 -10.03 -12.00
C VAL A 74 0.07 -10.01 -11.85
N ILE A 75 -0.43 -10.86 -10.95
CA ILE A 75 -1.82 -10.84 -10.50
C ILE A 75 -1.81 -10.47 -9.01
N ASP A 76 -2.44 -9.34 -8.69
CA ASP A 76 -2.62 -8.86 -7.31
C ASP A 76 -4.06 -9.11 -6.88
N VAL A 77 -4.25 -9.97 -5.87
CA VAL A 77 -5.59 -10.34 -5.36
C VAL A 77 -5.77 -9.69 -3.99
N GLY A 78 -6.79 -8.86 -3.86
CA GLY A 78 -6.96 -7.99 -2.69
C GLY A 78 -6.12 -6.72 -2.81
N THR A 79 -6.18 -6.07 -3.98
CA THR A 79 -5.44 -4.84 -4.29
C THR A 79 -5.71 -3.69 -3.32
N ASN A 80 -6.82 -3.74 -2.58
CA ASN A 80 -7.21 -2.80 -1.54
C ASN A 80 -7.24 -1.36 -2.12
N ILE A 81 -6.45 -0.43 -1.59
CA ILE A 81 -6.34 0.95 -2.08
C ILE A 81 -5.30 1.15 -3.21
N GLY A 82 -4.82 0.06 -3.83
CA GLY A 82 -4.00 0.14 -5.06
C GLY A 82 -2.49 0.26 -4.85
N TRP A 83 -1.99 0.30 -3.62
CA TRP A 83 -0.56 0.49 -3.35
C TRP A 83 0.32 -0.61 -3.99
N THR A 84 -0.05 -1.87 -3.79
CA THR A 84 0.74 -3.02 -4.27
C THR A 84 0.72 -3.11 -5.79
N VAL A 85 -0.48 -3.13 -6.41
CA VAL A 85 -0.63 -3.23 -7.87
C VAL A 85 0.12 -2.13 -8.62
N LEU A 86 0.11 -0.89 -8.11
CA LEU A 86 0.76 0.24 -8.78
C LEU A 86 2.28 0.20 -8.67
N ASN A 87 2.81 -0.27 -7.53
CA ASN A 87 4.24 -0.50 -7.40
C ASN A 87 4.71 -1.57 -8.38
N PHE A 88 3.95 -2.67 -8.55
CA PHE A 88 4.25 -3.65 -9.60
C PHE A 88 4.16 -3.07 -11.01
N GLY A 89 3.15 -2.22 -11.29
CA GLY A 89 3.03 -1.56 -12.59
C GLY A 89 4.28 -0.78 -12.99
N ARG A 90 4.93 -0.11 -12.02
CA ARG A 90 6.24 0.55 -12.23
C ARG A 90 7.39 -0.42 -12.48
N LEU A 91 7.40 -1.58 -11.80
CA LEU A 91 8.52 -2.53 -11.82
C LEU A 91 8.51 -3.43 -13.05
N VAL A 92 7.32 -3.78 -13.54
CA VAL A 92 7.13 -4.76 -14.63
C VAL A 92 7.54 -4.21 -16.00
N GLN A 93 7.41 -2.89 -16.25
CA GLN A 93 7.79 -2.17 -17.49
C GLN A 93 7.21 -2.69 -18.82
N THR A 94 7.52 -3.92 -19.22
CA THR A 94 7.15 -4.56 -20.50
C THR A 94 6.21 -5.76 -20.36
N GLY A 95 5.87 -6.17 -19.13
CA GLY A 95 4.87 -7.21 -18.86
C GLY A 95 3.49 -6.62 -18.54
N SER A 96 2.66 -7.37 -17.81
CA SER A 96 1.32 -6.94 -17.41
C SER A 96 1.06 -7.06 -15.91
N VAL A 97 0.17 -6.21 -15.40
CA VAL A 97 -0.26 -6.25 -13.99
C VAL A 97 -1.78 -6.14 -13.95
N ILE A 98 -2.44 -7.07 -13.28
CA ILE A 98 -3.89 -7.08 -13.09
C ILE A 98 -4.18 -7.13 -11.59
N GLY A 99 -4.97 -6.17 -11.11
CA GLY A 99 -5.45 -6.11 -9.73
C GLY A 99 -6.91 -6.52 -9.62
N PHE A 100 -7.24 -7.30 -8.59
CA PHE A 100 -8.59 -7.70 -8.24
C PHE A 100 -8.92 -7.19 -6.83
N GLU A 101 -10.02 -6.46 -6.70
CA GLU A 101 -10.52 -5.99 -5.40
C GLU A 101 -12.04 -6.23 -5.33
N PRO A 102 -12.51 -7.15 -4.47
CA PRO A 102 -13.93 -7.46 -4.35
C PRO A 102 -14.73 -6.39 -3.58
N ASP A 103 -14.10 -5.61 -2.69
CA ASP A 103 -14.80 -4.57 -1.96
C ASP A 103 -15.15 -3.39 -2.89
N PRO A 104 -16.45 -3.03 -3.03
CA PRO A 104 -16.87 -2.00 -3.97
C PRO A 104 -16.31 -0.60 -3.67
N PHE A 105 -16.00 -0.30 -2.40
CA PHE A 105 -15.46 0.99 -2.01
C PHE A 105 -13.98 1.10 -2.38
N ASN A 106 -13.16 0.11 -2.01
CA ASN A 106 -11.74 0.03 -2.36
C ASN A 106 -11.52 -0.08 -3.88
N HIS A 107 -12.39 -0.84 -4.56
CA HIS A 107 -12.37 -0.91 -6.02
C HIS A 107 -12.62 0.46 -6.68
N GLN A 108 -13.50 1.29 -6.12
CA GLN A 108 -13.69 2.67 -6.60
C GLN A 108 -12.47 3.55 -6.32
N VAL A 109 -11.78 3.37 -5.20
CA VAL A 109 -10.50 4.06 -4.92
C VAL A 109 -9.47 3.69 -5.99
N CYS A 110 -9.30 2.41 -6.29
CA CYS A 110 -8.38 1.94 -7.32
C CYS A 110 -8.65 2.57 -8.69
N LYS A 111 -9.92 2.70 -9.09
CA LYS A 111 -10.31 3.31 -10.37
C LYS A 111 -10.02 4.80 -10.48
N LYS A 112 -9.89 5.52 -9.37
CA LYS A 112 -9.62 6.97 -9.34
C LYS A 112 -8.14 7.29 -9.47
N ILE A 113 -7.26 6.29 -9.36
CA ILE A 113 -5.82 6.50 -9.45
C ILE A 113 -5.46 6.71 -10.92
N SER A 114 -5.12 7.94 -11.27
CA SER A 114 -4.76 8.34 -12.63
C SER A 114 -3.30 7.93 -12.92
N HIS A 115 -3.06 7.29 -14.07
CA HIS A 115 -1.74 6.97 -14.61
C HIS A 115 -1.03 8.21 -15.16
#